data_AF-A0A239EK34-F1
#
_entry.id   AF-A0A239EK34-F1
#
_cell.length_a   1.000
_cell.length_b   1.000
_cell.length_c   1.000
_cell.angle_alpha   90.00
_cell.angle_beta   90.00
_cell.angle_gamma   90.00
#
_symmetry.space_group_name_H-M   'P 1'
#
loop_
_entity.id
_entity.type
_entity.pdbx_description
1 polymer ?
#
loop_
_entity_poly.entity_id
_entity_poly.type
_entity_poly.pdbx_seq_one_letter_code
_entity_poly.pdbx_strand_id
1 'polypeptide(L)'
;MDVEHYRPKAAVSEADGHPGYWWLAMSWDNLLPSCIDCNRRRKQHVADPSTRLEDLYDHSRTHLALCDAGKKDSFPLKDNDKRLLAESDQYDDEDALLLDPTRDDPRLHLRFHIDRDSPIGLVLPGGDPQQPSEQGAVSIQTYGLNRLGLVQDRTRLLRSLEFLGDLVVELGEIIADLDQQAPQPTGAPLDKIGKRLRLMQERILLEMRGMAAPEAPYSEMVRAWLKQFTDDL
;
A
#
# COMPACT_ATOMS: atom_id res chain seq x y z
N MET A 1 -6.40 -3.58 -17.57
CA MET A 1 -6.42 -2.20 -17.04
C MET A 1 -7.64 -1.53 -17.66
N ASP A 2 -8.40 -0.75 -16.88
CA ASP A 2 -9.57 -0.01 -17.35
C ASP A 2 -9.30 1.51 -17.27
N VAL A 3 -10.13 2.31 -17.93
CA VAL A 3 -10.22 3.76 -17.70
C VAL A 3 -11.39 4.01 -16.75
N GLU A 4 -11.12 4.62 -15.61
CA GLU A 4 -12.09 5.01 -14.58
C GLU A 4 -12.48 6.47 -14.72
N HIS A 5 -13.72 6.79 -14.36
CA HIS A 5 -14.14 8.18 -14.16
C HIS A 5 -14.09 8.50 -12.67
N TYR A 6 -13.14 9.32 -12.21
CA TYR A 6 -13.02 9.65 -10.78
C TYR A 6 -14.36 10.12 -10.20
N ARG A 7 -15.01 11.07 -10.87
CA ARG A 7 -16.43 11.42 -10.70
C ARG A 7 -17.30 10.59 -11.65
N PRO A 8 -18.25 9.79 -11.15
CA PRO A 8 -18.98 8.82 -11.96
C PRO A 8 -19.97 9.48 -12.92
N LYS A 9 -19.93 9.07 -14.19
CA LYS A 9 -20.70 9.67 -15.28
C LYS A 9 -22.22 9.53 -15.17
N ALA A 10 -22.72 8.38 -14.72
CA ALA A 10 -24.10 7.96 -14.99
C ALA A 10 -25.00 7.85 -13.75
N ALA A 11 -24.42 7.80 -12.56
CA ALA A 11 -25.13 7.72 -11.28
C ALA A 11 -24.12 7.96 -10.14
N VAL A 12 -24.63 8.24 -8.94
CA VAL A 12 -23.84 8.26 -7.70
C VAL A 12 -24.50 7.37 -6.66
N SER A 13 -23.77 6.40 -6.11
CA SER A 13 -24.31 5.44 -5.12
C SER A 13 -24.81 6.13 -3.84
N GLU A 14 -24.16 7.20 -3.42
CA GLU A 14 -24.44 7.91 -2.18
C GLU A 14 -25.49 9.03 -2.34
N ALA A 15 -26.03 9.25 -3.54
CA ALA A 15 -27.04 10.27 -3.80
C ALA A 15 -28.12 9.74 -4.77
N ASP A 16 -29.24 9.30 -4.21
CA ASP A 16 -30.36 8.77 -5.00
C ASP A 16 -30.93 9.84 -5.93
N GLY A 17 -31.22 9.44 -7.18
CA GLY A 17 -31.67 10.35 -8.23
C GLY A 17 -30.60 11.26 -8.85
N HIS A 18 -29.34 11.22 -8.39
CA HIS A 18 -28.26 12.01 -9.00
C HIS A 18 -27.95 11.47 -10.41
N PRO A 19 -27.97 12.31 -11.47
CA PRO A 19 -27.79 11.87 -12.87
C PRO A 19 -26.35 11.46 -13.21
N GLY A 20 -25.44 11.60 -12.24
CA GLY A 20 -24.00 11.47 -12.43
C GLY A 20 -23.38 12.74 -13.02
N TYR A 21 -22.05 12.78 -13.01
CA TYR A 21 -21.24 13.89 -13.51
C TYR A 21 -21.04 13.77 -15.03
N TRP A 22 -22.15 13.69 -15.79
CA TRP A 22 -22.12 13.37 -17.22
C TRP A 22 -21.34 14.39 -18.06
N TRP A 23 -21.30 15.65 -17.63
CA TRP A 23 -20.55 16.72 -18.29
C TRP A 23 -19.03 16.55 -18.14
N LEU A 24 -18.58 15.81 -17.12
CA LEU A 24 -17.17 15.47 -16.88
C LEU A 24 -16.76 14.14 -17.52
N ALA A 25 -17.66 13.46 -18.23
CA ALA A 25 -17.41 12.14 -18.79
C ALA A 25 -16.18 12.08 -19.72
N MET A 26 -15.90 13.16 -20.45
CA MET A 26 -14.79 13.25 -21.39
C MET A 26 -13.72 14.26 -20.94
N SER A 27 -13.78 14.69 -19.67
CA SER A 27 -12.74 15.53 -19.11
C SER A 27 -11.50 14.69 -18.80
N TRP A 28 -10.34 15.12 -19.30
CA TRP A 28 -9.07 14.43 -19.05
C TRP A 28 -8.78 14.31 -17.56
N ASP A 29 -9.08 15.35 -16.79
CA ASP A 29 -8.83 15.37 -15.35
C ASP A 29 -9.84 14.54 -14.55
N ASN A 30 -10.76 13.86 -15.24
CA ASN A 30 -11.70 12.89 -14.66
C ASN A 30 -11.38 11.45 -15.08
N LEU A 31 -10.45 11.21 -16.02
CA LEU A 31 -10.16 9.90 -16.59
C LEU A 31 -8.85 9.34 -16.05
N LEU A 32 -8.93 8.29 -15.23
CA LEU A 32 -7.76 7.69 -14.57
C LEU A 32 -7.52 6.25 -15.04
N PRO A 33 -6.27 5.81 -15.24
CA PRO A 33 -5.96 4.40 -15.39
C PRO A 33 -6.24 3.66 -14.08
N SER A 34 -7.01 2.58 -14.14
CA SER A 34 -7.44 1.86 -12.94
C SER A 34 -7.37 0.33 -13.10
N CYS A 35 -7.31 -0.34 -11.95
CA CYS A 35 -7.42 -1.78 -11.91
C CYS A 35 -8.88 -2.20 -12.15
N ILE A 36 -9.10 -3.31 -12.88
CA ILE A 36 -10.46 -3.78 -13.24
C ILE A 36 -11.29 -4.04 -11.99
N ASP A 37 -10.68 -4.62 -10.97
CA ASP A 37 -11.30 -4.96 -9.68
C ASP A 37 -11.55 -3.74 -8.79
N CYS A 38 -10.86 -2.63 -9.05
CA CYS A 38 -10.99 -1.37 -8.32
C CYS A 38 -12.12 -0.53 -8.91
N ASN A 39 -12.27 -0.57 -10.24
CA ASN A 39 -13.28 0.17 -10.99
C ASN A 39 -14.66 -0.48 -10.92
N ARG A 40 -14.74 -1.83 -10.98
CA ARG A 40 -16.03 -2.52 -11.07
C ARG A 40 -16.45 -3.12 -9.73
N ARG A 41 -17.68 -2.83 -9.27
CA ARG A 41 -18.26 -3.52 -8.09
C ARG A 41 -18.45 -5.01 -8.36
N ARG A 42 -17.84 -5.85 -7.52
CA ARG A 42 -18.00 -7.31 -7.53
C ARG A 42 -17.84 -7.87 -6.13
N LYS A 43 -18.36 -9.08 -5.91
CA LYS A 43 -18.12 -9.84 -4.67
C LYS A 43 -16.63 -10.15 -4.53
N GLN A 44 -16.01 -9.61 -3.50
CA GLN A 44 -14.63 -9.83 -3.14
C GLN A 44 -14.53 -10.25 -1.68
N HIS A 45 -13.54 -11.07 -1.37
CA HIS A 45 -13.14 -11.34 0.01
C HIS A 45 -12.26 -10.18 0.47
N VAL A 46 -12.76 -9.37 1.40
CA VAL A 46 -12.05 -8.21 1.95
C VAL A 46 -11.96 -8.37 3.46
N ALA A 47 -10.86 -7.90 4.06
CA ALA A 47 -10.80 -7.79 5.52
C ALA A 47 -11.94 -6.91 6.02
N ASP A 48 -12.63 -7.32 7.08
CA ASP A 48 -13.74 -6.55 7.63
C ASP A 48 -13.27 -5.14 8.00
N PRO A 49 -13.98 -4.07 7.59
CA PRO A 49 -13.59 -2.71 7.97
C PRO A 49 -13.66 -2.55 9.48
N SER A 50 -12.54 -2.18 10.10
CA SER A 50 -12.49 -1.72 11.49
C SER A 50 -11.63 -0.46 11.61
N THR A 51 -12.00 0.39 12.56
CA THR A 51 -11.22 1.56 12.96
C THR A 51 -10.08 1.19 13.90
N ARG A 52 -10.03 -0.06 14.38
CA ARG A 52 -8.97 -0.58 15.26
C ARG A 52 -8.06 -1.51 14.47
N LEU A 53 -6.76 -1.33 14.67
CA LEU A 53 -5.75 -2.14 14.00
C LEU A 53 -5.84 -3.61 14.40
N GLU A 54 -6.07 -3.88 15.70
CA GLU A 54 -6.16 -5.25 16.23
C GLU A 54 -7.33 -6.00 15.58
N ASP A 55 -8.48 -5.36 15.46
CA ASP A 55 -9.66 -5.95 14.80
C ASP A 55 -9.38 -6.20 13.31
N LEU A 56 -8.86 -5.21 12.58
CA LEU A 56 -8.47 -5.38 11.17
C LEU A 56 -7.52 -6.56 10.98
N TYR A 57 -6.54 -6.67 11.88
CA TYR A 57 -5.54 -7.72 11.89
C TYR A 57 -6.17 -9.09 12.16
N ASP A 58 -6.96 -9.23 13.22
CA ASP A 58 -7.63 -10.49 13.58
C ASP A 58 -8.63 -10.91 12.50
N HIS A 59 -9.44 -9.98 11.98
CA HIS A 59 -10.37 -10.24 10.89
C HIS A 59 -9.62 -10.71 9.64
N SER A 60 -8.56 -10.01 9.23
CA SER A 60 -7.81 -10.42 8.03
C SER A 60 -7.20 -11.83 8.11
N ARG A 61 -6.98 -12.37 9.31
CA ARG A 61 -6.47 -13.73 9.55
C ARG A 61 -7.56 -14.78 9.73
N THR A 62 -8.70 -14.41 10.30
CA THR A 62 -9.73 -15.36 10.78
C THR A 62 -11.05 -15.26 10.03
N HIS A 63 -11.38 -14.09 9.49
CA HIS A 63 -12.66 -13.81 8.86
C HIS A 63 -12.56 -12.78 7.72
N LEU A 64 -12.76 -13.25 6.49
CA LEU A 64 -12.89 -12.38 5.31
C LEU A 64 -14.35 -12.29 4.92
N ALA A 65 -14.93 -11.10 5.03
CA ALA A 65 -16.27 -10.86 4.52
C ALA A 65 -16.28 -10.95 2.99
N LEU A 66 -17.27 -11.67 2.47
CA LEU A 66 -17.61 -11.63 1.05
C LEU A 66 -18.54 -10.43 0.84
N CYS A 67 -17.99 -9.30 0.41
CA CYS A 67 -18.72 -8.06 0.21
C CYS A 67 -18.55 -7.52 -1.22
N ASP A 68 -19.48 -6.68 -1.66
CA ASP A 68 -19.33 -5.97 -2.93
C ASP A 68 -18.32 -4.84 -2.74
N ALA A 69 -17.13 -4.99 -3.31
CA ALA A 69 -16.06 -3.99 -3.29
C ALA A 69 -15.76 -3.50 -4.71
N GLY A 70 -15.16 -2.31 -4.81
CA GLY A 70 -14.91 -1.59 -6.06
C GLY A 70 -15.74 -0.32 -6.14
N LYS A 71 -15.17 0.72 -6.76
CA LYS A 71 -15.73 2.07 -6.85
C LYS A 71 -17.05 2.09 -7.61
N LYS A 72 -17.05 1.68 -8.88
CA LYS A 72 -18.17 1.82 -9.82
C LYS A 72 -18.71 3.26 -9.80
N ASP A 73 -19.88 3.46 -9.22
CA ASP A 73 -20.61 4.72 -9.10
C ASP A 73 -20.49 5.34 -7.70
N SER A 74 -19.65 4.80 -6.82
CA SER A 74 -19.35 5.36 -5.50
C SER A 74 -18.49 6.61 -5.64
N PHE A 75 -18.98 7.72 -5.06
CA PHE A 75 -18.29 8.99 -4.93
C PHE A 75 -18.71 9.69 -3.63
N PRO A 76 -18.27 9.16 -2.46
CA PRO A 76 -18.59 9.73 -1.15
C PRO A 76 -17.93 11.10 -0.95
N LEU A 77 -18.70 12.03 -0.39
CA LEU A 77 -18.25 13.34 0.06
C LEU A 77 -18.41 13.43 1.59
N LYS A 78 -17.68 14.35 2.24
CA LYS A 78 -17.95 14.71 3.64
C LYS A 78 -19.35 15.28 3.83
N ASP A 79 -19.78 16.08 2.87
CA ASP A 79 -21.10 16.69 2.82
C ASP A 79 -21.77 16.37 1.48
N ASN A 80 -22.80 15.53 1.51
CA ASN A 80 -23.50 15.09 0.30
C ASN A 80 -24.27 16.23 -0.38
N ASP A 81 -24.58 17.33 0.33
CA ASP A 81 -25.32 18.46 -0.23
C ASP A 81 -24.41 19.41 -1.04
N LYS A 82 -23.08 19.21 -0.98
CA LYS A 82 -22.09 20.03 -1.68
C LYS A 82 -21.65 19.47 -3.04
N ARG A 83 -22.42 18.54 -3.61
CA ARG A 83 -22.08 17.96 -4.92
C ARG A 83 -21.98 19.04 -6.01
N LEU A 84 -20.98 18.90 -6.87
CA LEU A 84 -20.68 19.83 -7.95
C LEU A 84 -21.79 19.78 -8.99
N LEU A 85 -22.20 20.96 -9.41
CA LEU A 85 -23.20 21.16 -10.46
C LEU A 85 -22.53 21.38 -11.80
N ALA A 86 -23.26 21.16 -12.89
CA ALA A 86 -22.72 21.21 -14.25
C ALA A 86 -22.17 22.58 -14.66
N GLU A 87 -22.71 23.63 -14.06
CA GLU A 87 -22.32 25.03 -14.23
C GLU A 87 -21.12 25.46 -13.37
N SER A 88 -20.62 24.60 -12.48
CA SER A 88 -19.51 24.93 -11.59
C SER A 88 -18.20 24.26 -12.03
N ASP A 89 -17.12 25.02 -11.93
CA ASP A 89 -15.74 24.56 -12.13
C ASP A 89 -14.95 24.53 -10.80
N GLN A 90 -15.64 24.67 -9.66
CA GLN A 90 -15.03 24.66 -8.33
C GLN A 90 -14.97 23.23 -7.77
N TYR A 91 -14.10 22.41 -8.35
CA TYR A 91 -13.95 20.99 -7.98
C TYR A 91 -13.57 20.77 -6.52
N ASP A 92 -12.89 21.73 -5.90
CA ASP A 92 -12.38 21.64 -4.52
C ASP A 92 -13.47 21.92 -3.47
N ASP A 93 -14.63 22.45 -3.87
CA ASP A 93 -15.76 22.69 -2.95
C ASP A 93 -16.48 21.38 -2.57
N GLU A 94 -16.33 20.34 -3.42
CA GLU A 94 -16.70 18.98 -3.10
C GLU A 94 -15.58 18.33 -2.28
N ASP A 95 -15.73 18.33 -0.96
CA ASP A 95 -14.84 17.62 -0.03
C ASP A 95 -14.89 16.09 -0.25
N ALA A 96 -14.23 15.59 -1.31
CA ALA A 96 -14.25 14.20 -1.72
C ALA A 96 -13.47 13.28 -0.77
N LEU A 97 -14.08 12.15 -0.41
CA LEU A 97 -13.50 11.16 0.49
C LEU A 97 -12.66 10.09 -0.23
N LEU A 98 -12.65 10.11 -1.56
CA LEU A 98 -11.83 9.20 -2.37
C LEU A 98 -10.53 9.88 -2.80
N LEU A 99 -9.42 9.17 -2.67
CA LEU A 99 -8.13 9.64 -3.15
C LEU A 99 -8.08 9.62 -4.68
N ASP A 100 -7.63 10.73 -5.25
CA ASP A 100 -7.19 10.88 -6.63
C ASP A 100 -5.65 10.96 -6.65
N PRO A 101 -4.93 9.90 -7.06
CA PRO A 101 -3.46 9.92 -7.07
C PRO A 101 -2.80 10.96 -7.99
N THR A 102 -3.58 11.66 -8.83
CA THR A 102 -3.09 12.77 -9.67
C THR A 102 -3.16 14.12 -8.96
N ARG A 103 -3.91 14.22 -7.86
CA ARG A 103 -4.16 15.44 -7.08
C ARG A 103 -3.70 15.29 -5.62
N ASP A 104 -3.98 14.15 -5.02
CA ASP A 104 -3.63 13.78 -3.66
C ASP A 104 -2.31 13.02 -3.62
N ASP A 105 -1.52 13.20 -2.57
CA ASP A 105 -0.37 12.34 -2.28
C ASP A 105 -0.85 11.14 -1.42
N PRO A 106 -0.92 9.91 -1.96
CA PRO A 106 -1.42 8.76 -1.22
C PRO A 106 -0.62 8.45 0.04
N ARG A 107 0.65 8.87 0.12
CA ARG A 107 1.53 8.64 1.28
C ARG A 107 1.07 9.40 2.54
N LEU A 108 0.27 10.45 2.37
CA LEU A 108 -0.32 11.18 3.49
C LEU A 108 -1.54 10.45 4.06
N HIS A 109 -2.19 9.61 3.25
CA HIS A 109 -3.48 9.02 3.58
C HIS A 109 -3.45 7.50 3.75
N LEU A 110 -2.40 6.83 3.27
CA LEU A 110 -2.25 5.38 3.30
C LEU A 110 -0.89 5.02 3.89
N ARG A 111 -0.87 3.96 4.70
CA ARG A 111 0.36 3.35 5.20
C ARG A 111 0.25 1.83 5.15
N PHE A 112 1.39 1.15 5.14
CA PHE A 112 1.43 -0.31 5.24
C PHE A 112 1.59 -0.74 6.69
N HIS A 113 0.90 -1.82 7.05
CA HIS A 113 1.15 -2.50 8.32
C HIS A 113 2.43 -3.32 8.18
N ILE A 114 3.42 -3.05 9.04
CA ILE A 114 4.69 -3.76 9.09
C ILE A 114 4.83 -4.32 10.51
N ASP A 115 4.71 -5.64 10.62
CA ASP A 115 4.96 -6.43 11.82
C ASP A 115 5.90 -7.56 11.42
N ARG A 116 7.11 -7.55 11.99
CA ARG A 116 8.17 -8.51 11.64
C ARG A 116 7.93 -9.89 12.24
N ASP A 117 7.29 -9.96 13.41
CA ASP A 117 6.95 -11.21 14.09
C ASP A 117 5.79 -11.93 13.39
N SER A 118 4.90 -11.14 12.76
CA SER A 118 3.75 -11.69 12.06
C SER A 118 3.41 -10.92 10.78
N PRO A 119 4.21 -11.08 9.71
CA PRO A 119 4.05 -10.29 8.50
C PRO A 119 2.71 -10.55 7.83
N ILE A 120 1.90 -9.49 7.73
CA ILE A 120 0.66 -9.46 6.96
C ILE A 120 0.58 -8.17 6.13
N GLY A 121 0.32 -8.36 4.83
CA GLY A 121 0.29 -7.25 3.87
C GLY A 121 -1.01 -6.48 3.90
N LEU A 122 -1.25 -5.64 4.92
CA LEU A 122 -2.43 -4.78 5.03
C LEU A 122 -2.10 -3.31 4.69
N VAL A 123 -3.06 -2.61 4.07
CA VAL A 123 -3.05 -1.14 3.97
C VAL A 123 -3.91 -0.60 5.12
N LEU A 124 -3.43 0.42 5.79
CA LEU A 124 -4.12 1.12 6.86
C LEU A 124 -4.28 2.60 6.49
N PRO A 125 -5.25 3.31 7.09
CA PRO A 125 -5.29 4.76 7.04
C PRO A 125 -3.97 5.34 7.57
N GLY A 126 -3.42 6.28 6.82
CA GLY A 126 -2.31 7.14 7.21
C GLY A 126 -2.75 8.23 8.20
N GLY A 127 -1.91 9.23 8.40
CA GLY A 127 -2.11 10.28 9.41
C GLY A 127 -1.66 9.86 10.80
N ASP A 128 -2.05 10.65 11.80
CA ASP A 128 -1.78 10.38 13.21
C ASP A 128 -2.57 9.14 13.66
N PRO A 129 -1.98 8.17 14.40
CA PRO A 129 -2.73 7.06 14.99
C PRO A 129 -3.98 7.49 15.81
N GLN A 130 -3.95 8.67 16.42
CA GLN A 130 -5.10 9.23 17.15
C GLN A 130 -6.12 9.91 16.24
N GLN A 131 -5.73 10.25 15.02
CA GLN A 131 -6.56 10.97 14.07
C GLN A 131 -6.29 10.46 12.64
N PRO A 132 -6.76 9.24 12.32
CA PRO A 132 -6.48 8.60 11.05
C PRO A 132 -7.12 9.36 9.90
N SER A 133 -6.49 9.25 8.72
CA SER A 133 -7.01 9.83 7.48
C SER A 133 -8.34 9.21 7.08
N GLU A 134 -9.41 10.00 7.17
CA GLU A 134 -10.76 9.62 6.74
C GLU A 134 -10.79 9.26 5.24
N GLN A 135 -10.16 10.09 4.39
CA GLN A 135 -10.02 9.82 2.96
C GLN A 135 -9.30 8.49 2.68
N GLY A 136 -8.28 8.19 3.49
CA GLY A 136 -7.55 6.93 3.43
C GLY A 136 -8.44 5.73 3.75
N ALA A 137 -9.20 5.80 4.85
CA ALA A 137 -10.11 4.75 5.27
C ALA A 137 -11.19 4.45 4.22
N VAL A 138 -11.85 5.50 3.71
CA VAL A 138 -12.89 5.36 2.68
C VAL A 138 -12.30 4.80 1.38
N SER A 139 -11.11 5.27 0.97
CA SER A 139 -10.44 4.77 -0.23
C SER A 139 -10.03 3.30 -0.12
N ILE A 140 -9.52 2.86 1.05
CA ILE A 140 -9.17 1.45 1.30
C ILE A 140 -10.37 0.54 1.09
N GLN A 141 -11.52 0.94 1.65
CA GLN A 141 -12.76 0.18 1.56
C GLN A 141 -13.33 0.21 0.12
N THR A 142 -13.52 1.41 -0.45
CA THR A 142 -14.18 1.58 -1.75
C THR A 142 -13.36 0.98 -2.88
N TYR A 143 -12.04 1.14 -2.88
CA TYR A 143 -11.17 0.55 -3.91
C TYR A 143 -10.83 -0.92 -3.65
N GLY A 144 -11.20 -1.47 -2.49
CA GLY A 144 -10.89 -2.84 -2.12
C GLY A 144 -9.38 -3.09 -2.00
N LEU A 145 -8.64 -2.14 -1.40
CA LEU A 145 -7.17 -2.23 -1.29
C LEU A 145 -6.71 -3.39 -0.40
N ASN A 146 -7.58 -3.87 0.49
CA ASN A 146 -7.35 -5.05 1.33
C ASN A 146 -8.15 -6.30 0.88
N ARG A 147 -8.41 -6.43 -0.44
CA ARG A 147 -8.93 -7.69 -0.98
C ARG A 147 -7.91 -8.82 -0.88
N LEU A 148 -8.39 -10.04 -0.71
CA LEU A 148 -7.59 -11.24 -0.40
C LEU A 148 -6.34 -11.41 -1.28
N GLY A 149 -6.49 -11.28 -2.61
CA GLY A 149 -5.37 -11.44 -3.53
C GLY A 149 -4.23 -10.44 -3.27
N LEU A 150 -4.56 -9.16 -3.04
CA LEU A 150 -3.57 -8.13 -2.73
C LEU A 150 -2.91 -8.35 -1.38
N VAL A 151 -3.68 -8.80 -0.38
CA VAL A 151 -3.13 -9.10 0.96
C VAL A 151 -2.16 -10.28 0.88
N GLN A 152 -2.51 -11.34 0.14
CA GLN A 152 -1.65 -12.51 -0.04
C GLN A 152 -0.37 -12.18 -0.81
N ASP A 153 -0.47 -11.41 -1.90
CA ASP A 153 0.70 -11.01 -2.69
C ASP A 153 1.67 -10.17 -1.86
N ARG A 154 1.14 -9.18 -1.13
CA ARG A 154 1.95 -8.35 -0.23
C ARG A 154 2.55 -9.15 0.92
N THR A 155 1.79 -10.08 1.51
CA THR A 155 2.28 -10.98 2.57
C THR A 155 3.43 -11.85 2.07
N ARG A 156 3.35 -12.39 0.84
CA ARG A 156 4.46 -13.16 0.25
C ARG A 156 5.71 -12.29 0.13
N LEU A 157 5.56 -11.05 -0.32
CA LEU A 157 6.69 -10.12 -0.46
C LEU A 157 7.31 -9.77 0.90
N LEU A 158 6.49 -9.46 1.92
CA LEU A 158 6.96 -9.17 3.27
C LEU A 158 7.75 -10.34 3.85
N ARG A 159 7.26 -11.57 3.72
CA ARG A 159 7.98 -12.78 4.18
C ARG A 159 9.32 -12.95 3.48
N SER A 160 9.40 -12.64 2.19
CA SER A 160 10.68 -12.64 1.47
C SER A 160 11.63 -11.56 2.01
N LEU A 161 11.12 -10.37 2.34
CA LEU A 161 11.93 -9.30 2.93
C LEU A 161 12.45 -9.67 4.33
N GLU A 162 11.62 -10.24 5.20
CA GLU A 162 12.07 -10.73 6.52
C GLU A 162 13.20 -11.75 6.36
N PHE A 163 13.02 -12.75 5.49
CA PHE A 163 14.06 -13.75 5.23
C PHE A 163 15.39 -13.14 4.74
N LEU A 164 15.32 -12.18 3.80
CA LEU A 164 16.51 -11.50 3.30
C LEU A 164 17.14 -10.60 4.37
N GLY A 165 16.33 -9.93 5.19
CA GLY A 165 16.77 -9.11 6.31
C GLY A 165 17.51 -9.92 7.35
N ASP A 166 16.94 -11.03 7.80
CA ASP A 166 17.55 -11.95 8.77
C ASP A 166 18.91 -12.46 8.25
N LEU A 167 18.96 -12.84 6.96
CA LEU A 167 20.20 -13.31 6.33
C LEU A 167 21.27 -12.20 6.27
N VAL A 168 20.88 -10.95 6.04
CA VAL A 168 21.83 -9.81 6.04
C VAL A 168 22.41 -9.58 7.43
N VAL A 169 21.59 -9.67 8.47
CA VAL A 169 22.02 -9.52 9.87
C VAL A 169 22.96 -10.65 10.25
N GLU A 170 22.58 -11.91 10.01
CA GLU A 170 23.40 -13.09 10.32
C GLU A 170 24.75 -13.05 9.59
N LEU A 171 24.76 -12.69 8.30
CA LEU A 171 26.01 -12.50 7.56
C LEU A 171 26.87 -11.41 8.17
N GLY A 172 26.26 -10.31 8.63
CA GLY A 172 26.96 -9.21 9.30
C GLY A 172 27.65 -9.64 10.59
N GLU A 173 26.97 -10.43 11.42
CA GLU A 173 27.51 -11.00 12.65
C GLU A 173 28.70 -11.94 12.37
N ILE A 174 28.55 -12.86 11.41
CA ILE A 174 29.63 -13.77 11.01
C ILE A 174 30.85 -12.99 10.49
N ILE A 175 30.63 -11.94 9.69
CA ILE A 175 31.71 -11.07 9.19
C ILE A 175 32.42 -10.39 10.36
N ALA A 176 31.67 -9.85 11.33
CA ALA A 176 32.23 -9.19 12.50
C ALA A 176 33.07 -10.15 13.36
N ASP A 177 32.60 -11.38 13.58
CA ASP A 177 33.33 -12.41 14.32
C ASP A 177 34.63 -12.82 13.61
N LEU A 178 34.59 -12.96 12.28
CA LEU A 178 35.79 -13.26 11.48
C LEU A 178 36.83 -12.14 11.55
N ASP A 179 36.38 -10.88 11.49
CA ASP A 179 37.27 -9.72 11.57
C ASP A 179 37.92 -9.61 12.96
N GLN A 180 37.24 -10.00 14.04
CA GLN A 180 37.82 -10.08 15.39
C GLN A 180 38.91 -11.16 15.52
N GLN A 181 38.76 -12.30 14.86
CA GLN A 181 39.73 -13.41 14.94
C GLN A 181 40.97 -13.20 14.06
N ALA A 182 40.89 -12.37 13.04
CA ALA A 182 41.99 -12.08 12.13
C ALA A 182 42.17 -10.56 11.93
N PRO A 183 42.62 -9.82 12.95
CA PRO A 183 42.68 -8.35 12.92
C PRO A 183 43.70 -7.79 11.91
N GLN A 184 44.53 -8.62 11.27
CA GLN A 184 45.40 -8.21 10.16
C GLN A 184 45.19 -9.06 8.91
N PRO A 185 45.13 -8.45 7.70
CA PRO A 185 45.00 -9.17 6.44
C PRO A 185 46.30 -9.91 6.12
N THR A 186 46.39 -11.16 6.57
CA THR A 186 47.57 -12.02 6.39
C THR A 186 47.60 -12.74 5.03
N GLY A 187 46.61 -12.50 4.15
CA GLY A 187 46.43 -13.25 2.90
C GLY A 187 45.95 -14.70 3.10
N ALA A 188 45.55 -15.04 4.33
CA ALA A 188 45.11 -16.37 4.73
C ALA A 188 43.71 -16.72 4.19
N PRO A 189 43.34 -18.01 4.13
CA PRO A 189 42.02 -18.47 3.68
C PRO A 189 40.83 -17.75 4.33
N LEU A 190 40.96 -17.31 5.58
CA LEU A 190 39.92 -16.58 6.34
C LEU A 190 39.60 -15.20 5.72
N ASP A 191 40.59 -14.46 5.21
CA ASP A 191 40.36 -13.17 4.54
C ASP A 191 39.56 -13.35 3.24
N LYS A 192 39.82 -14.43 2.51
CA LYS A 192 39.06 -14.78 1.30
C LYS A 192 37.61 -15.15 1.60
N ILE A 193 37.35 -15.81 2.74
CA ILE A 193 36.00 -16.14 3.20
C ILE A 193 35.26 -14.85 3.57
N GLY A 194 35.85 -13.99 4.42
CA GLY A 194 35.24 -12.71 4.81
C GLY A 194 34.89 -11.83 3.61
N LYS A 195 35.79 -11.72 2.61
CA LYS A 195 35.51 -11.01 1.34
C LYS A 195 34.31 -11.57 0.57
N ARG A 196 34.15 -12.90 0.50
CA ARG A 196 33.02 -13.53 -0.18
C ARG A 196 31.70 -13.30 0.56
N LEU A 197 31.71 -13.35 1.88
CA LEU A 197 30.53 -13.08 2.70
C LEU A 197 30.08 -11.62 2.55
N ARG A 198 31.02 -10.67 2.57
CA ARG A 198 30.74 -9.25 2.29
C ARG A 198 30.09 -9.04 0.92
N LEU A 199 30.64 -9.66 -0.13
CA LEU A 199 30.04 -9.59 -1.48
C LEU A 199 28.63 -10.19 -1.53
N MET A 200 28.37 -11.26 -0.76
CA MET A 200 27.03 -11.86 -0.68
C MET A 200 26.04 -10.93 0.05
N GLN A 201 26.46 -10.34 1.17
CA GLN A 201 25.66 -9.37 1.92
C GLN A 201 25.31 -8.15 1.06
N GLU A 202 26.30 -7.58 0.35
CA GLU A 202 26.10 -6.46 -0.58
C GLU A 202 25.09 -6.81 -1.68
N ARG A 203 25.15 -8.03 -2.22
CA ARG A 203 24.22 -8.48 -3.26
C ARG A 203 22.78 -8.61 -2.74
N ILE A 204 22.60 -9.08 -1.51
CA ILE A 204 21.27 -9.18 -0.90
C ILE A 204 20.70 -7.78 -0.66
N LEU A 205 21.50 -6.86 -0.10
CA LEU A 205 21.09 -5.47 0.11
C LEU A 205 20.72 -4.78 -1.21
N LEU A 206 21.45 -5.08 -2.30
CA LEU A 206 21.13 -4.55 -3.62
C LEU A 206 19.81 -5.10 -4.17
N GLU A 207 19.53 -6.39 -3.97
CA GLU A 207 18.24 -7.00 -4.34
C GLU A 207 17.08 -6.34 -3.58
N MET A 208 17.22 -6.21 -2.26
CA MET A 208 16.20 -5.58 -1.41
C MET A 208 15.92 -4.12 -1.82
N ARG A 209 16.97 -3.36 -2.16
CA ARG A 209 16.81 -2.00 -2.71
C ARG A 209 16.15 -2.00 -4.09
N GLY A 210 16.45 -2.98 -4.93
CA GLY A 210 15.79 -3.17 -6.23
C GLY A 210 14.29 -3.39 -6.10
N MET A 211 13.86 -4.13 -5.07
CA MET A 211 12.44 -4.34 -4.76
C MET A 211 11.71 -3.03 -4.37
N ALA A 212 12.45 -1.99 -3.98
CA ALA A 212 11.92 -0.66 -3.65
C ALA A 212 11.93 0.32 -4.84
N ALA A 213 12.30 -0.12 -6.05
CA ALA A 213 12.30 0.73 -7.24
C ALA A 213 10.86 1.18 -7.62
N PRO A 214 10.63 2.39 -8.17
CA PRO A 214 9.29 2.90 -8.45
C PRO A 214 8.40 1.98 -9.29
N GLU A 215 9.00 1.28 -10.25
CA GLU A 215 8.36 0.34 -11.17
C GLU A 215 8.13 -1.06 -10.55
N ALA A 216 8.74 -1.35 -9.41
CA ALA A 216 8.60 -2.64 -8.75
C ALA A 216 7.20 -2.77 -8.11
N PRO A 217 6.58 -3.97 -8.15
CA PRO A 217 5.34 -4.22 -7.45
C PRO A 217 5.45 -3.94 -5.95
N TYR A 218 4.48 -3.20 -5.41
CA TYR A 218 4.42 -2.87 -3.98
C TYR A 218 5.64 -2.09 -3.44
N SER A 219 6.33 -1.35 -4.30
CA SER A 219 7.58 -0.64 -3.96
C SER A 219 7.47 0.27 -2.73
N GLU A 220 6.36 0.99 -2.55
CA GLU A 220 6.13 1.80 -1.35
C GLU A 220 6.06 0.98 -0.05
N MET A 221 5.54 -0.24 -0.11
CA MET A 221 5.54 -1.15 1.05
C MET A 221 6.96 -1.61 1.36
N VAL A 222 7.75 -1.92 0.33
CA VAL A 222 9.17 -2.28 0.50
C VAL A 222 9.96 -1.11 1.09
N ARG A 223 9.71 0.13 0.65
CA ARG A 223 10.33 1.33 1.23
C ARG A 223 9.97 1.50 2.70
N ALA A 224 8.70 1.32 3.06
CA ALA A 224 8.25 1.38 4.45
C ALA A 224 8.95 0.32 5.31
N TRP A 225 9.04 -0.92 4.80
CA TRP A 225 9.75 -2.01 5.46
C TRP A 225 11.24 -1.71 5.63
N LEU A 226 11.93 -1.28 4.56
CA LEU A 226 13.37 -0.97 4.60
C LEU A 226 13.70 0.15 5.58
N LYS A 227 12.82 1.15 5.68
CA LYS A 227 12.96 2.23 6.64
C LYS A 227 12.94 1.67 8.07
N GLN A 228 11.92 0.89 8.42
CA GLN A 228 11.81 0.28 9.75
C GLN A 228 12.96 -0.69 10.03
N PHE A 229 13.34 -1.53 9.06
CA PHE A 229 14.48 -2.42 9.18
C PHE A 229 15.79 -1.66 9.46
N THR A 230 15.98 -0.49 8.88
CA THR A 230 17.17 0.35 9.14
C THR A 230 17.09 1.03 10.50
N ASP A 231 15.91 1.41 10.96
CA ASP A 231 15.69 2.02 12.27
C ASP A 231 15.87 1.00 13.43
N ASP A 232 15.68 -0.30 13.15
CA ASP A 232 15.83 -1.40 14.10
C ASP A 232 17.29 -1.91 14.25
N LEU A 233 18.20 -1.56 13.33
CA LEU A 233 19.62 -1.96 13.31
C LEU A 233 20.50 -1.06 14.18
#